data_AF-A0A1B7NSG1-F1
#
_entry.id   AF-A0A1B7NSG1-F1
#
_cell.length_a   1.000
_cell.length_b   1.000
_cell.length_c   1.000
_cell.angle_alpha   90.00
_cell.angle_beta   90.00
_cell.angle_gamma   90.00
#
_symmetry.space_group_name_H-M   'P 1'
#
loop_
_entity.id
_entity.type
_entity.pdbx_description
1 polymer ?
#
loop_
_entity_poly.entity_id
_entity_poly.type
_entity_poly.pdbx_seq_one_letter_code
_entity_poly.pdbx_strand_id
1 'polypeptide(L)'
;MVTIALCQLLLLGLVSGKVAQRALLPEVGELYPKFDPVLPRPQKYSLSKWTAEEVDRAHPSDDFWTKTLYDTKSENYCRDDFSCYNVTFVDCPEPWLVGHCAKGQTSKEGTFDLLGRLPSSARGAISDLLHVTMPPNMGMRYANGHSAGFGGSPSSTEGLKMMLTATWIGSPQIPQDQFAQAIAADSCNLENGNVGAALEGGLAVTAYLKLVKTPSLDASCMSTQVKFLRPYLDARWDAPGQCPNKVAPKLVPHKSILFTDGLTVLDADPVPSRVAKIDQWEKSDGYPEPCWNLSQLPKVPGGTERWCAVDDLNVYNVTYSDCPDQDPWPICRCSDARMSLDESVTKFGRLPAALRSYIRSYLVLGGDVDTVGSIYERDFFVSLAVPPDSGFMYWATQIINDEYWPNRTWSDAVSKDTCWPEELLYSDPDDIDYEVFGQTGVAYLYDSSGKSLLERGYDISCMSNGFRTLGAYAGHHYKQNSKCFKRKPNFPIVHPENSSRLAQSFAFTDLKTKLSGRPPIWMEVTKSDKS
;
A
#
# COMPACT_ATOMS: atom_id res chain seq x y z
N MET A 1 -22.09 35.01 34.37
CA MET A 1 -22.30 35.09 32.91
C MET A 1 -21.34 34.20 32.12
N VAL A 2 -20.09 33.99 32.55
CA VAL A 2 -19.11 33.10 31.86
C VAL A 2 -19.53 31.62 31.84
N THR A 3 -20.18 31.12 32.89
CA THR A 3 -20.66 29.72 32.97
C THR A 3 -21.85 29.40 32.05
N ILE A 4 -22.68 30.38 31.74
CA ILE A 4 -23.84 30.20 30.84
C ILE A 4 -23.39 30.20 29.37
N ALA A 5 -22.40 31.02 29.03
CA ALA A 5 -21.81 31.06 27.69
C ALA A 5 -21.08 29.74 27.32
N LEU A 6 -20.38 29.11 28.28
CA LEU A 6 -19.71 27.83 28.03
C LEU A 6 -20.69 26.69 27.76
N CYS A 7 -21.81 26.63 28.50
CA CYS A 7 -22.87 25.64 28.29
C CYS A 7 -23.58 25.83 26.94
N GLN A 8 -23.80 27.07 26.49
CA GLN A 8 -24.43 27.33 25.19
C GLN A 8 -23.50 27.01 24.00
N LEU A 9 -22.18 27.21 24.16
CA LEU A 9 -21.18 26.81 23.16
C LEU A 9 -21.00 25.28 23.04
N LEU A 10 -21.16 24.55 24.14
CA LEU A 10 -21.19 23.08 24.15
C LEU A 10 -22.46 22.52 23.48
N LEU A 11 -23.62 23.16 23.66
CA LEU A 11 -24.89 22.75 23.04
C LEU A 11 -24.97 23.06 21.54
N LEU A 12 -24.19 24.03 21.03
CA LEU A 12 -24.16 24.41 19.62
C LEU A 12 -23.20 23.57 18.77
N GLY A 13 -22.45 22.63 19.36
CA GLY A 13 -21.47 21.80 18.63
C GLY A 13 -20.29 22.60 18.02
N LEU A 14 -20.16 23.88 18.37
CA LEU A 14 -19.18 24.81 17.78
C LEU A 14 -17.84 24.84 18.53
N VAL A 15 -17.71 24.10 19.63
CA VAL A 15 -16.44 23.91 20.33
C VAL A 15 -16.09 22.43 20.25
N SER A 16 -15.53 22.00 19.12
CA SER A 16 -14.64 20.84 19.09
C SER A 16 -13.31 21.25 19.74
N GLY A 17 -13.38 21.74 20.98
CA GLY A 17 -12.20 21.98 21.80
C GLY A 17 -11.60 20.62 22.08
N LYS A 18 -10.68 20.17 21.22
CA LYS A 18 -9.82 19.03 21.50
C LYS A 18 -9.14 19.36 22.83
N VAL A 19 -9.61 18.74 23.90
CA VAL A 19 -8.92 18.79 25.19
C VAL A 19 -7.52 18.29 24.90
N ALA A 20 -6.51 19.12 25.15
CA ALA A 20 -5.13 18.74 24.91
C ALA A 20 -4.84 17.46 25.72
N GLN A 21 -4.73 16.33 25.01
CA GLN A 21 -4.43 15.06 25.62
C GLN A 21 -3.00 15.12 26.16
N ARG A 22 -2.81 14.66 27.40
CA ARG A 22 -1.47 14.55 27.99
C ARG A 22 -0.79 13.30 27.43
N ALA A 23 0.53 13.32 27.28
CA ALA A 23 1.26 12.09 27.00
C ALA A 23 1.21 11.17 28.23
N LEU A 24 0.93 9.87 28.04
CA LEU A 24 0.99 8.90 29.15
C LEU A 24 2.45 8.68 29.61
N LEU A 25 3.37 8.58 28.65
CA LEU A 25 4.81 8.42 28.84
C LEU A 25 5.54 9.34 27.88
N PRO A 26 6.80 9.75 28.17
CA PRO A 26 7.63 10.46 27.20
C PRO A 26 7.83 9.64 25.93
N GLU A 27 8.19 8.35 26.09
CA GLU A 27 8.38 7.41 24.99
C GLU A 27 7.93 6.00 25.41
N VAL A 28 7.24 5.28 24.52
CA VAL A 28 6.89 3.86 24.72
C VAL A 28 8.15 3.00 24.88
N GLY A 29 9.27 3.44 24.30
CA GLY A 29 10.58 2.80 24.38
C GLY A 29 11.02 2.43 25.80
N GLU A 30 10.61 3.23 26.80
CA GLU A 30 10.92 3.02 28.22
C GLU A 30 10.32 1.73 28.81
N LEU A 31 9.32 1.14 28.15
CA LEU A 31 8.70 -0.11 28.57
C LEU A 31 9.51 -1.33 28.14
N TYR A 32 10.24 -1.26 27.02
CA TYR A 32 10.86 -2.45 26.44
C TYR A 32 11.87 -3.13 27.37
N PRO A 33 12.83 -2.43 28.00
CA PRO A 33 13.75 -3.06 28.94
C PRO A 33 13.06 -3.80 30.11
N LYS A 34 11.82 -3.43 30.44
CA LYS A 34 11.04 -4.04 31.52
C LYS A 34 10.39 -5.36 31.12
N PHE A 35 10.32 -5.68 29.82
CA PHE A 35 9.82 -6.97 29.32
C PHE A 35 10.85 -8.09 29.43
N ASP A 36 12.14 -7.81 29.26
CA ASP A 36 13.18 -8.85 29.26
C ASP A 36 13.11 -9.83 30.45
N PRO A 37 12.96 -9.39 31.71
CA PRO A 37 12.89 -10.32 32.84
C PRO A 37 11.58 -11.11 32.94
N VAL A 38 10.53 -10.72 32.21
CA VAL A 38 9.21 -11.39 32.25
C VAL A 38 8.95 -12.25 31.01
N LEU A 39 9.73 -12.07 29.95
CA LEU A 39 9.64 -12.94 28.79
C LEU A 39 10.16 -14.36 29.13
N PRO A 40 9.47 -15.41 28.66
CA PRO A 40 9.96 -16.78 28.76
C PRO A 40 11.38 -16.95 28.24
N ARG A 41 12.10 -17.95 28.75
CA ARG A 41 13.33 -18.42 28.08
C ARG A 41 12.99 -18.94 26.68
N PRO A 42 13.92 -18.85 25.71
CA PRO A 42 13.71 -19.43 24.39
C PRO A 42 13.27 -20.90 24.47
N GLN A 43 12.18 -21.23 23.79
CA GLN A 43 11.71 -22.60 23.66
C GLN A 43 12.71 -23.44 22.84
N LYS A 44 12.78 -24.74 23.14
CA LYS A 44 13.52 -25.68 22.30
C LYS A 44 12.85 -25.80 20.94
N TYR A 45 13.66 -26.05 19.90
CA TYR A 45 13.20 -26.20 18.53
C TYR A 45 13.93 -27.33 17.80
N SER A 46 13.32 -27.81 16.72
CA SER A 46 13.97 -28.53 15.63
C SER A 46 14.01 -27.64 14.39
N LEU A 47 14.92 -27.93 13.46
CA LEU A 47 15.00 -27.22 12.18
C LEU A 47 15.26 -28.16 11.02
N SER A 48 14.78 -27.78 9.84
CA SER A 48 15.25 -28.28 8.56
C SER A 48 15.66 -27.10 7.68
N LYS A 49 16.82 -27.23 7.01
CA LYS A 49 17.34 -26.20 6.12
C LYS A 49 16.80 -26.44 4.71
N TRP A 50 16.36 -25.36 4.05
CA TRP A 50 15.99 -25.41 2.64
C TRP A 50 17.23 -25.48 1.75
N THR A 51 17.11 -26.18 0.64
CA THR A 51 18.08 -26.18 -0.46
C THR A 51 18.03 -24.86 -1.23
N ALA A 52 19.08 -24.56 -2.00
CA ALA A 52 19.08 -23.37 -2.87
C ALA A 52 17.92 -23.41 -3.89
N GLU A 53 17.62 -24.60 -4.43
CA GLU A 53 16.51 -24.79 -5.37
C GLU A 53 15.14 -24.54 -4.73
N GLU A 54 14.95 -24.88 -3.45
CA GLU A 54 13.71 -24.58 -2.72
C GLU A 54 13.54 -23.08 -2.49
N VAL A 55 14.63 -22.37 -2.14
CA VAL A 55 14.63 -20.90 -1.97
C VAL A 55 14.36 -20.18 -3.28
N ASP A 56 14.97 -20.62 -4.38
CA ASP A 56 14.77 -20.05 -5.71
C ASP A 56 13.35 -20.31 -6.23
N ARG A 57 12.77 -21.47 -5.89
CA ARG A 57 11.41 -21.84 -6.30
C ARG A 57 10.34 -21.05 -5.56
N ALA A 58 10.56 -20.70 -4.30
CA ALA A 58 9.56 -20.03 -3.51
C ALA A 58 10.19 -19.25 -2.35
N HIS A 59 9.74 -18.03 -2.10
CA HIS A 59 10.04 -17.27 -0.89
C HIS A 59 8.81 -16.45 -0.48
N PRO A 60 8.73 -15.93 0.76
CA PRO A 60 7.65 -15.02 1.14
C PRO A 60 7.55 -13.85 0.14
N SER A 61 6.31 -13.45 -0.18
CA SER A 61 6.01 -12.37 -1.14
C SER A 61 6.49 -10.98 -0.73
N ASP A 62 7.05 -10.85 0.47
CA ASP A 62 7.52 -9.59 1.00
C ASP A 62 8.80 -9.09 0.29
N ASP A 63 8.81 -7.80 -0.02
CA ASP A 63 9.86 -7.11 -0.80
C ASP A 63 11.27 -7.29 -0.21
N PHE A 64 11.40 -7.30 1.12
CA PHE A 64 12.71 -7.47 1.76
C PHE A 64 13.32 -8.85 1.50
N TRP A 65 12.51 -9.90 1.34
CA TRP A 65 13.02 -11.21 0.95
C TRP A 65 13.64 -11.14 -0.44
N THR A 66 12.92 -10.54 -1.40
CA THR A 66 13.42 -10.35 -2.77
C THR A 66 14.72 -9.54 -2.78
N LYS A 67 14.78 -8.43 -2.06
CA LYS A 67 15.96 -7.56 -1.98
C LYS A 67 17.16 -8.24 -1.34
N THR A 68 16.92 -9.06 -0.31
CA THR A 68 17.98 -9.81 0.37
C THR A 68 18.55 -10.92 -0.52
N LEU A 69 17.70 -11.57 -1.32
CA LEU A 69 18.08 -12.74 -2.11
C LEU A 69 18.56 -12.39 -3.53
N TYR A 70 18.02 -11.35 -4.16
CA TYR A 70 18.15 -11.18 -5.62
C TYR A 70 18.60 -9.79 -6.06
N ASP A 71 18.38 -8.74 -5.27
CA ASP A 71 18.83 -7.39 -5.64
C ASP A 71 20.27 -7.12 -5.21
N THR A 72 21.21 -7.33 -6.13
CA THR A 72 22.65 -7.08 -5.90
C THR A 72 23.02 -5.63 -5.56
N LYS A 73 22.12 -4.67 -5.79
CA LYS A 73 22.33 -3.25 -5.44
C LYS A 73 21.77 -2.89 -4.06
N SER A 74 20.95 -3.76 -3.47
CA SER A 74 20.38 -3.55 -2.14
C SER A 74 21.47 -3.59 -1.07
N GLU A 75 21.41 -2.67 -0.10
CA GLU A 75 22.27 -2.69 1.08
C GLU A 75 22.05 -3.95 1.94
N ASN A 76 20.89 -4.61 1.77
CA ASN A 76 20.50 -5.83 2.49
C ASN A 76 20.88 -7.11 1.72
N TYR A 77 21.48 -7.01 0.54
CA TYR A 77 21.80 -8.17 -0.30
C TYR A 77 22.72 -9.17 0.42
N CYS A 78 22.29 -10.43 0.46
CA CYS A 78 22.96 -11.46 1.23
C CYS A 78 22.87 -12.87 0.63
N ARG A 79 22.53 -13.03 -0.66
CA ARG A 79 22.27 -14.34 -1.30
C ARG A 79 23.30 -15.43 -0.95
N ASP A 80 24.59 -15.13 -1.10
CA ASP A 80 25.67 -16.11 -0.92
C ASP A 80 25.85 -16.56 0.54
N ASP A 81 25.42 -15.74 1.49
CA ASP A 81 25.52 -15.98 2.94
C ASP A 81 24.13 -16.21 3.56
N PHE A 82 23.11 -16.42 2.73
CA PHE A 82 21.74 -16.60 3.15
C PHE A 82 21.45 -18.06 3.47
N SER A 83 20.60 -18.29 4.46
CA SER A 83 20.04 -19.61 4.73
C SER A 83 18.58 -19.49 5.15
N CYS A 84 17.76 -20.37 4.59
CA CYS A 84 16.34 -20.45 4.91
C CYS A 84 16.06 -21.75 5.69
N TYR A 85 15.22 -21.66 6.73
CA TYR A 85 14.93 -22.75 7.65
C TYR A 85 13.44 -22.87 7.92
N ASN A 86 12.95 -24.12 7.99
CA ASN A 86 11.72 -24.43 8.71
C ASN A 86 12.08 -24.67 10.17
N VAL A 87 11.64 -23.81 11.08
CA VAL A 87 11.91 -23.90 12.53
C VAL A 87 10.64 -24.32 13.25
N THR A 88 10.66 -25.47 13.94
CA THR A 88 9.50 -26.00 14.68
C THR A 88 9.78 -25.98 16.17
N PHE A 89 8.95 -25.30 16.96
CA PHE A 89 9.10 -25.22 18.41
C PHE A 89 8.34 -26.35 19.12
N VAL A 90 8.83 -26.81 20.28
CA VAL A 90 8.27 -27.99 20.98
C VAL A 90 6.80 -27.86 21.40
N ASP A 91 6.32 -26.63 21.57
CA ASP A 91 4.95 -26.26 21.96
C ASP A 91 4.04 -26.00 20.74
N CYS A 92 4.55 -26.16 19.51
CA CYS A 92 3.80 -25.95 18.29
C CYS A 92 4.33 -26.76 17.09
N PRO A 93 3.56 -27.71 16.54
CA PRO A 93 4.04 -28.60 15.49
C PRO A 93 4.27 -27.92 14.13
N GLU A 94 3.68 -26.75 13.90
CA GLU A 94 3.79 -26.04 12.62
C GLU A 94 5.12 -25.27 12.50
N PRO A 95 5.90 -25.43 11.41
CA PRO A 95 7.20 -24.76 11.25
C PRO A 95 7.07 -23.30 10.82
N TRP A 96 7.88 -22.40 11.39
CA TRP A 96 8.05 -21.03 10.90
C TRP A 96 9.14 -20.99 9.85
N LEU A 97 8.91 -20.20 8.79
CA LEU A 97 9.93 -19.96 7.79
C LEU A 97 10.85 -18.85 8.27
N VAL A 98 12.14 -19.15 8.42
CA VAL A 98 13.13 -18.18 8.92
C VAL A 98 14.27 -18.01 7.93
N GLY A 99 14.40 -16.80 7.39
CA GLY A 99 15.50 -16.36 6.56
C GLY A 99 16.59 -15.73 7.41
N HIS A 100 17.84 -16.13 7.18
CA HIS A 100 18.97 -15.65 7.96
C HIS A 100 20.15 -15.30 7.06
N CYS A 101 20.53 -14.03 7.09
CA CYS A 101 21.77 -13.54 6.51
C CYS A 101 22.94 -13.69 7.52
N ALA A 102 23.93 -14.52 7.19
CA ALA A 102 25.08 -14.76 8.07
C ALA A 102 26.05 -13.55 8.18
N LYS A 103 25.93 -12.56 7.28
CA LYS A 103 26.64 -11.27 7.37
C LYS A 103 26.04 -10.31 8.41
N GLY A 104 24.82 -10.58 8.91
CA GLY A 104 24.19 -9.74 9.91
C GLY A 104 24.85 -9.84 11.29
N GLN A 105 24.47 -8.94 12.21
CA GLN A 105 25.11 -8.84 13.54
C GLN A 105 24.55 -9.85 14.56
N THR A 106 23.50 -10.57 14.21
CA THR A 106 22.88 -11.59 15.08
C THR A 106 23.26 -12.98 14.60
N SER A 107 23.51 -13.91 15.53
CA SER A 107 23.70 -15.32 15.17
C SER A 107 22.37 -15.96 14.74
N LYS A 108 22.45 -17.06 13.99
CA LYS A 108 21.28 -17.84 13.58
C LYS A 108 20.44 -18.29 14.78
N GLU A 109 21.08 -18.79 15.84
CA GLU A 109 20.40 -19.15 17.09
C GLU A 109 19.73 -17.93 17.74
N GLY A 110 20.40 -16.76 17.74
CA GLY A 110 19.82 -15.52 18.23
C GLY A 110 18.56 -15.10 17.47
N THR A 111 18.53 -15.29 16.14
CA THR A 111 17.33 -15.07 15.31
C THR A 111 16.17 -15.97 15.77
N PHE A 112 16.42 -17.26 15.99
CA PHE A 112 15.39 -18.21 16.43
C PHE A 112 14.91 -17.91 17.86
N ASP A 113 15.81 -17.49 18.73
CA ASP A 113 15.50 -17.15 20.13
C ASP A 113 14.52 -15.99 20.25
N LEU A 114 14.52 -15.02 19.32
CA LEU A 114 13.55 -13.93 19.30
C LEU A 114 12.11 -14.45 19.19
N LEU A 115 11.86 -15.42 18.30
CA LEU A 115 10.57 -16.11 18.24
C LEU A 115 10.39 -17.02 19.47
N GLY A 116 11.42 -17.80 19.81
CA GLY A 116 11.37 -18.78 20.90
C GLY A 116 10.99 -18.20 22.25
N ARG A 117 11.22 -16.91 22.50
CA ARG A 117 10.82 -16.20 23.74
C ARG A 117 9.33 -15.85 23.80
N LEU A 118 8.60 -15.94 22.70
CA LEU A 118 7.16 -15.68 22.66
C LEU A 118 6.35 -16.95 22.94
N PRO A 119 5.18 -16.85 23.59
CA PRO A 119 4.20 -17.93 23.63
C PRO A 119 3.80 -18.38 22.21
N SER A 120 3.37 -19.65 22.06
CA SER A 120 3.03 -20.24 20.75
C SER A 120 2.02 -19.44 19.94
N SER A 121 0.95 -18.94 20.56
CA SER A 121 -0.09 -18.13 19.91
C SER A 121 0.39 -16.74 19.51
N ALA A 122 1.30 -16.15 20.30
CA ALA A 122 1.89 -14.85 20.01
C ALA A 122 2.89 -14.98 18.85
N ARG A 123 3.71 -16.04 18.83
CA ARG A 123 4.53 -16.38 17.65
C ARG A 123 3.69 -16.57 16.39
N GLY A 124 2.46 -17.09 16.53
CA GLY A 124 1.55 -17.30 15.40
C GLY A 124 1.11 -16.02 14.69
N ALA A 125 1.35 -14.83 15.28
CA ALA A 125 1.15 -13.56 14.57
C ALA A 125 2.20 -13.33 13.46
N ILE A 126 3.35 -14.01 13.53
CA ILE A 126 4.44 -13.94 12.56
C ILE A 126 4.43 -15.25 11.75
N SER A 127 4.25 -15.17 10.42
CA SER A 127 4.29 -16.30 9.50
C SER A 127 5.70 -16.69 9.12
N ASP A 128 6.54 -15.68 8.89
CA ASP A 128 7.93 -15.79 8.50
C ASP A 128 8.76 -14.66 9.12
N LEU A 129 10.04 -14.95 9.36
CA LEU A 129 10.98 -14.03 9.97
C LEU A 129 12.23 -13.90 9.09
N LEU A 130 12.61 -12.66 8.76
CA LEU A 130 13.81 -12.35 7.99
C LEU A 130 14.84 -11.59 8.83
N HIS A 131 16.05 -12.13 8.94
CA HIS A 131 17.20 -11.41 9.46
C HIS A 131 18.09 -10.94 8.30
N VAL A 132 18.24 -9.62 8.17
CA VAL A 132 19.04 -8.98 7.11
C VAL A 132 20.36 -8.43 7.64
N THR A 133 21.30 -8.19 6.74
CA THR A 133 22.49 -7.39 7.06
C THR A 133 22.12 -5.91 7.17
N MET A 134 22.80 -5.17 8.04
CA MET A 134 22.64 -3.72 8.18
C MET A 134 24.03 -3.08 8.33
N PRO A 135 24.19 -1.81 7.92
CA PRO A 135 25.40 -1.06 8.24
C PRO A 135 25.71 -1.07 9.76
N PRO A 136 26.99 -0.95 10.15
CA PRO A 136 27.36 -0.84 11.55
C PRO A 136 26.58 0.27 12.26
N ASN A 137 26.18 0.04 13.50
CA ASN A 137 25.40 0.97 14.33
C ASN A 137 24.01 1.34 13.77
N MET A 138 23.49 0.59 12.80
CA MET A 138 22.08 0.70 12.40
C MET A 138 21.31 -0.54 12.88
N GLY A 139 20.10 -0.29 13.34
CA GLY A 139 19.09 -1.30 13.62
C GLY A 139 17.89 -1.09 12.73
N MET A 140 17.22 -2.17 12.34
CA MET A 140 15.97 -2.10 11.61
C MET A 140 14.99 -3.11 12.18
N ARG A 141 13.72 -2.72 12.22
CA ARG A 141 12.58 -3.61 12.39
C ARG A 141 11.55 -3.28 11.31
N TYR A 142 10.96 -4.30 10.71
CA TYR A 142 9.86 -4.11 9.79
C TYR A 142 8.82 -5.22 9.94
N ALA A 143 7.57 -4.92 9.57
CA ALA A 143 6.54 -5.92 9.41
C ALA A 143 5.60 -5.55 8.24
N ASN A 144 5.15 -6.58 7.54
CA ASN A 144 4.23 -6.50 6.41
C ASN A 144 3.21 -7.65 6.52
N GLY A 145 2.03 -7.34 7.04
CA GLY A 145 1.06 -8.36 7.43
C GLY A 145 1.62 -9.30 8.51
N HIS A 146 1.83 -10.56 8.15
CA HIS A 146 2.39 -11.59 9.02
C HIS A 146 3.90 -11.83 8.81
N SER A 147 4.49 -11.25 7.76
CA SER A 147 5.93 -11.28 7.56
C SER A 147 6.60 -10.24 8.45
N ALA A 148 7.66 -10.62 9.14
CA ALA A 148 8.44 -9.72 9.98
C ALA A 148 9.92 -9.84 9.64
N GLY A 149 10.67 -8.78 9.88
CA GLY A 149 12.12 -8.89 9.83
C GLY A 149 12.83 -7.80 10.59
N PHE A 150 14.13 -8.01 10.76
CA PHE A 150 14.99 -7.14 11.53
C PHE A 150 16.43 -7.21 11.02
N GLY A 151 17.21 -6.21 11.42
CA GLY A 151 18.64 -6.15 11.18
C GLY A 151 19.37 -5.37 12.27
N GLY A 152 20.68 -5.51 12.32
CA GLY A 152 21.53 -4.94 13.37
C GLY A 152 21.60 -5.83 14.61
N SER A 153 21.78 -5.20 15.78
CA SER A 153 21.90 -5.87 17.09
C SER A 153 20.56 -5.79 17.86
N PRO A 154 19.60 -6.72 17.62
CA PRO A 154 18.29 -6.66 18.23
C PRO A 154 18.37 -6.82 19.74
N SER A 155 17.44 -6.18 20.44
CA SER A 155 17.23 -6.46 21.86
C SER A 155 16.58 -7.84 22.05
N SER A 156 16.65 -8.41 23.25
CA SER A 156 15.90 -9.62 23.58
C SER A 156 14.38 -9.46 23.51
N THR A 157 13.90 -8.22 23.43
CA THR A 157 12.47 -7.86 23.30
C THR A 157 12.03 -7.63 21.87
N GLU A 158 12.94 -7.78 20.90
CA GLU A 158 12.64 -7.51 19.49
C GLU A 158 11.56 -8.45 18.93
N GLY A 159 11.54 -9.71 19.40
CA GLY A 159 10.45 -10.64 19.07
C GLY A 159 9.09 -10.12 19.52
N LEU A 160 9.00 -9.57 20.73
CA LEU A 160 7.75 -8.98 21.26
C LEU A 160 7.33 -7.78 20.41
N LYS A 161 8.27 -6.87 20.14
CA LYS A 161 8.06 -5.71 19.27
C LYS A 161 7.50 -6.11 17.90
N MET A 162 8.15 -7.02 17.18
CA MET A 162 7.67 -7.52 15.89
C MET A 162 6.27 -8.14 15.99
N MET A 163 6.00 -8.91 17.05
CA MET A 163 4.69 -9.50 17.27
C MET A 163 3.59 -8.45 17.49
N LEU A 164 3.85 -7.41 18.28
CA LEU A 164 2.87 -6.34 18.50
C LEU A 164 2.57 -5.62 17.19
N THR A 165 3.60 -5.32 16.39
CA THR A 165 3.44 -4.69 15.06
C THR A 165 2.65 -5.59 14.11
N ALA A 166 3.01 -6.88 13.99
CA ALA A 166 2.29 -7.85 13.18
C ALA A 166 0.84 -8.08 13.64
N THR A 167 0.53 -7.88 14.92
CA THR A 167 -0.84 -8.05 15.45
C THR A 167 -1.80 -6.98 14.93
N TRP A 168 -1.35 -5.73 14.77
CA TRP A 168 -2.25 -4.67 14.29
C TRP A 168 -2.19 -4.45 12.78
N ILE A 169 -1.06 -4.78 12.14
CA ILE A 169 -0.92 -4.75 10.67
C ILE A 169 -1.53 -6.00 10.03
N GLY A 170 -1.39 -7.16 10.69
CA GLY A 170 -1.94 -8.43 10.26
C GLY A 170 -3.33 -8.74 10.84
N SER A 171 -3.70 -10.02 10.81
CA SER A 171 -5.01 -10.50 11.29
C SER A 171 -5.07 -10.71 12.82
N PRO A 172 -6.15 -10.31 13.51
CA PRO A 172 -7.38 -9.72 12.99
C PRO A 172 -7.25 -8.20 12.94
N GLN A 173 -7.08 -7.66 11.72
CA GLN A 173 -6.87 -6.24 11.44
C GLN A 173 -7.63 -5.36 12.43
N ILE A 174 -6.90 -4.64 13.28
CA ILE A 174 -7.52 -3.82 14.32
C ILE A 174 -8.24 -2.66 13.64
N PRO A 175 -9.57 -2.48 13.83
CA PRO A 175 -10.31 -1.41 13.17
C PRO A 175 -9.77 -0.04 13.60
N GLN A 176 -9.03 0.62 12.71
CA GLN A 176 -8.33 1.87 13.02
C GLN A 176 -9.29 3.01 13.37
N ASP A 177 -10.49 3.01 12.77
CA ASP A 177 -11.56 3.96 13.05
C ASP A 177 -12.12 3.79 14.48
N GLN A 178 -12.33 2.56 14.92
CA GLN A 178 -12.77 2.28 16.30
C GLN A 178 -11.65 2.57 17.30
N PHE A 179 -10.39 2.29 16.94
CA PHE A 179 -9.27 2.68 17.78
C PHE A 179 -9.11 4.20 17.87
N ALA A 180 -9.29 4.94 16.77
CA ALA A 180 -9.29 6.40 16.79
C ALA A 180 -10.41 6.96 17.69
N GLN A 181 -11.58 6.31 17.73
CA GLN A 181 -12.63 6.65 18.70
C GLN A 181 -12.19 6.36 20.14
N ALA A 182 -11.48 5.25 20.38
CA ALA A 182 -10.92 4.94 21.70
C ALA A 182 -9.87 5.97 22.15
N ILE A 183 -8.99 6.42 21.24
CA ILE A 183 -8.06 7.52 21.49
C ILE A 183 -8.84 8.78 21.87
N ALA A 184 -9.86 9.15 21.09
CA ALA A 184 -10.64 10.38 21.34
C ALA A 184 -11.43 10.36 22.66
N ALA A 185 -11.78 9.17 23.17
CA ALA A 185 -12.47 8.98 24.43
C ALA A 185 -11.54 9.10 25.66
N ASP A 186 -10.23 8.96 25.48
CA ASP A 186 -9.26 8.98 26.55
C ASP A 186 -8.68 10.38 26.83
N SER A 187 -8.21 10.58 28.05
CA SER A 187 -7.62 11.84 28.52
C SER A 187 -6.11 11.96 28.26
N CYS A 188 -5.48 10.84 27.87
CA CYS A 188 -4.08 10.78 27.47
C CYS A 188 -3.87 9.88 26.24
N ASN A 189 -2.75 10.09 25.54
CA ASN A 189 -2.36 9.36 24.34
C ASN A 189 -0.83 9.10 24.38
N LEU A 190 -0.33 8.17 23.59
CA LEU A 190 1.09 7.86 23.43
C LEU A 190 1.75 8.63 22.29
N GLU A 191 1.01 9.01 21.24
CA GLU A 191 1.60 9.70 20.08
C GLU A 191 0.69 10.75 19.43
N ASN A 192 1.32 11.82 18.94
CA ASN A 192 0.65 12.95 18.30
C ASN A 192 0.24 12.63 16.86
N GLY A 193 -0.91 11.97 16.69
CA GLY A 193 -1.67 11.97 15.43
C GLY A 193 -1.38 10.83 14.45
N ASN A 194 -0.41 9.95 14.71
CA ASN A 194 -0.22 8.72 13.94
C ASN A 194 -0.96 7.54 14.60
N VAL A 195 -2.06 7.09 13.97
CA VAL A 195 -2.89 6.00 14.51
C VAL A 195 -2.12 4.66 14.58
N GLY A 196 -1.24 4.37 13.62
CA GLY A 196 -0.49 3.11 13.59
C GLY A 196 0.55 3.02 14.71
N ALA A 197 1.26 4.10 14.95
CA ALA A 197 2.23 4.16 16.04
C ALA A 197 1.53 4.25 17.42
N ALA A 198 0.37 4.93 17.52
CA ALA A 198 -0.49 4.86 18.70
C ALA A 198 -1.04 3.45 18.96
N LEU A 199 -1.37 2.67 17.92
CA LEU A 199 -1.78 1.26 18.03
C LEU A 199 -0.67 0.40 18.63
N GLU A 200 0.53 0.48 18.05
CA GLU A 200 1.69 -0.26 18.56
C GLU A 200 2.02 0.12 20.00
N GLY A 201 2.04 1.42 20.30
CA GLY A 201 2.25 1.93 21.64
C GLY A 201 1.19 1.43 22.62
N GLY A 202 -0.09 1.49 22.24
CA GLY A 202 -1.20 1.03 23.07
C GLY A 202 -1.12 -0.47 23.33
N LEU A 203 -0.69 -1.26 22.34
CA LEU A 203 -0.44 -2.69 22.48
C LEU A 203 0.74 -2.96 23.43
N ALA A 204 1.82 -2.18 23.34
CA ALA A 204 2.95 -2.26 24.26
C ALA A 204 2.55 -1.94 25.71
N VAL A 205 1.75 -0.89 25.94
CA VAL A 205 1.21 -0.58 27.28
C VAL A 205 0.31 -1.72 27.77
N THR A 206 -0.58 -2.23 26.92
CA THR A 206 -1.48 -3.33 27.28
C THR A 206 -0.69 -4.59 27.64
N ALA A 207 0.37 -4.92 26.88
CA ALA A 207 1.29 -6.00 27.19
C ALA A 207 2.05 -5.76 28.49
N TYR A 208 2.52 -4.54 28.74
CA TYR A 208 3.22 -4.20 29.99
C TYR A 208 2.33 -4.46 31.21
N LEU A 209 1.08 -3.98 31.17
CA LEU A 209 0.09 -4.17 32.23
C LEU A 209 -0.28 -5.64 32.45
N LYS A 210 -0.16 -6.48 31.40
CA LYS A 210 -0.46 -7.92 31.46
C LYS A 210 0.72 -8.74 32.00
N LEU A 211 1.93 -8.48 31.50
CA LEU A 211 3.09 -9.36 31.68
C LEU A 211 3.92 -9.01 32.91
N VAL A 212 3.94 -7.74 33.30
CA VAL A 212 4.69 -7.30 34.47
C VAL A 212 3.82 -7.46 35.70
N LYS A 213 4.23 -8.33 36.64
CA LYS A 213 3.44 -8.70 37.84
C LYS A 213 3.00 -7.51 38.69
N THR A 214 3.84 -6.48 38.77
CA THR A 214 3.60 -5.25 39.53
C THR A 214 3.93 -4.05 38.62
N PRO A 215 3.04 -3.72 37.66
CA PRO A 215 3.32 -2.65 36.71
C PRO A 215 3.33 -1.31 37.45
N SER A 216 4.38 -0.51 37.26
CA SER A 216 4.50 0.82 37.90
C SER A 216 3.77 1.93 37.14
N LEU A 217 3.18 1.59 35.99
CA LEU A 217 2.54 2.51 35.07
C LEU A 217 1.05 2.64 35.41
N ASP A 218 0.61 3.86 35.75
CA ASP A 218 -0.82 4.18 35.85
C ASP A 218 -1.37 4.55 34.47
N ALA A 219 -2.02 3.59 33.80
CA ALA A 219 -2.64 3.78 32.50
C ALA A 219 -4.13 4.14 32.59
N SER A 220 -4.63 4.59 33.75
CA SER A 220 -6.06 4.93 33.94
C SER A 220 -6.55 6.01 32.97
N CYS A 221 -5.69 6.96 32.59
CA CYS A 221 -6.02 8.02 31.66
C CYS A 221 -6.25 7.54 30.21
N MET A 222 -5.78 6.32 29.87
CA MET A 222 -5.98 5.64 28.58
C MET A 222 -6.78 4.33 28.69
N SER A 223 -7.70 4.28 29.66
CA SER A 223 -8.44 3.05 29.95
C SER A 223 -9.29 2.54 28.78
N THR A 224 -9.76 3.43 27.88
CA THR A 224 -10.57 3.05 26.72
C THR A 224 -9.71 2.34 25.67
N GLN A 225 -8.53 2.89 25.35
CA GLN A 225 -7.54 2.24 24.47
C GLN A 225 -7.12 0.88 25.01
N VAL A 226 -6.74 0.79 26.29
CA VAL A 226 -6.32 -0.48 26.92
C VAL A 226 -7.45 -1.51 26.89
N LYS A 227 -8.69 -1.09 27.19
CA LYS A 227 -9.86 -1.97 27.13
C LYS A 227 -10.13 -2.46 25.72
N PHE A 228 -9.97 -1.60 24.72
CA PHE A 228 -10.16 -1.94 23.32
C PHE A 228 -9.10 -2.92 22.80
N LEU A 229 -7.83 -2.73 23.17
CA LEU A 229 -6.72 -3.56 22.68
C LEU A 229 -6.55 -4.89 23.43
N ARG A 230 -7.01 -4.97 24.68
CA ARG A 230 -6.86 -6.15 25.53
C ARG A 230 -7.37 -7.45 24.88
N PRO A 231 -8.59 -7.52 24.28
CA PRO A 231 -9.06 -8.73 23.63
C PRO A 231 -8.14 -9.24 22.52
N TYR A 232 -7.54 -8.34 21.74
CA TYR A 232 -6.60 -8.69 20.66
C TYR A 232 -5.31 -9.30 21.21
N LEU A 233 -4.76 -8.67 22.27
CA LEU A 233 -3.56 -9.20 22.94
C LEU A 233 -3.85 -10.53 23.64
N ASP A 234 -4.96 -10.63 24.38
CA ASP A 234 -5.33 -11.83 25.13
C ASP A 234 -5.53 -13.03 24.19
N ALA A 235 -6.17 -12.82 23.04
CA ALA A 235 -6.33 -13.86 22.02
C ALA A 235 -4.99 -14.40 21.50
N ARG A 236 -3.94 -13.57 21.48
CA ARG A 236 -2.59 -13.96 21.06
C ARG A 236 -1.71 -14.45 22.20
N TRP A 237 -1.97 -14.07 23.45
CA TRP A 237 -1.08 -14.39 24.56
C TRP A 237 -1.58 -15.53 25.44
N ASP A 238 -2.91 -15.68 25.59
CA ASP A 238 -3.54 -16.61 26.53
C ASP A 238 -4.08 -17.88 25.87
N ALA A 239 -3.82 -18.10 24.57
CA ALA A 239 -4.28 -19.27 23.84
C ALA A 239 -3.15 -20.32 23.71
N PRO A 240 -2.91 -21.18 24.71
CA PRO A 240 -1.86 -22.20 24.64
C PRO A 240 -2.25 -23.37 23.74
N GLY A 241 -1.24 -23.95 23.07
CA GLY A 241 -1.34 -25.24 22.39
C GLY A 241 -1.70 -25.15 20.90
N GLN A 242 -0.87 -25.78 20.07
CA GLN A 242 -1.05 -25.95 18.61
C GLN A 242 -0.96 -24.67 17.74
N CYS A 243 -0.55 -23.52 18.29
CA CYS A 243 -0.52 -22.24 17.56
C CYS A 243 -1.85 -21.89 16.89
N PRO A 244 -2.93 -21.70 17.66
CA PRO A 244 -4.20 -21.31 17.08
C PRO A 244 -4.00 -20.00 16.34
N ASN A 245 -4.45 -19.95 15.08
CA ASN A 245 -4.37 -18.79 14.20
C ASN A 245 -2.96 -18.44 13.70
N LYS A 246 -2.05 -19.42 13.61
CA LYS A 246 -0.85 -19.24 12.79
C LYS A 246 -1.25 -19.21 11.31
N VAL A 247 -0.73 -18.20 10.62
CA VAL A 247 -0.91 -18.05 9.17
C VAL A 247 0.36 -18.59 8.51
N ALA A 248 0.21 -19.53 7.58
CA ALA A 248 1.34 -19.97 6.77
C ALA A 248 1.82 -18.80 5.89
N PRO A 249 3.13 -18.61 5.70
CA PRO A 249 3.62 -17.56 4.81
C PRO A 249 3.13 -17.81 3.39
N LYS A 250 2.69 -16.75 2.72
CA LYS A 250 2.33 -16.82 1.31
C LYS A 250 3.63 -16.85 0.50
N LEU A 251 3.91 -17.97 -0.15
CA LEU A 251 5.13 -18.17 -0.92
C LEU A 251 4.89 -17.88 -2.40
N VAL A 252 5.80 -17.13 -3.02
CA VAL A 252 5.76 -16.77 -4.43
C VAL A 252 7.05 -17.20 -5.12
N PRO A 253 6.99 -17.61 -6.40
CA PRO A 253 8.20 -17.89 -7.16
C PRO A 253 8.98 -16.61 -7.40
N HIS A 254 10.31 -16.69 -7.26
CA HIS A 254 11.16 -15.60 -7.73
C HIS A 254 11.08 -15.53 -9.25
N LYS A 255 10.86 -14.33 -9.77
CA LYS A 255 11.03 -14.03 -11.18
C LYS A 255 11.89 -12.80 -11.33
N SER A 256 12.72 -12.78 -12.37
CA SER A 256 13.49 -11.59 -12.70
C SER A 256 12.56 -10.43 -13.07
N ILE A 257 13.06 -9.21 -13.01
CA ILE A 257 12.31 -8.02 -13.40
C ILE A 257 12.81 -7.55 -14.77
N LEU A 258 11.91 -7.39 -15.75
CA LEU A 258 12.29 -6.94 -17.09
C LEU A 258 12.67 -5.45 -17.09
N PHE A 259 11.83 -4.59 -16.52
CA PHE A 259 12.03 -3.15 -16.40
C PHE A 259 12.51 -2.81 -14.98
N THR A 260 13.82 -3.01 -14.74
CA THR A 260 14.39 -2.83 -13.38
C THR A 260 14.26 -1.41 -12.80
N ASP A 261 14.15 -0.38 -13.64
CA ASP A 261 13.90 1.00 -13.23
C ASP A 261 12.40 1.38 -13.36
N GLY A 262 11.52 0.38 -13.41
CA GLY A 262 10.07 0.52 -13.59
C GLY A 262 9.65 0.78 -15.04
N LEU A 263 8.35 0.65 -15.32
CA LEU A 263 7.79 0.85 -16.66
C LEU A 263 7.92 2.29 -17.19
N THR A 264 8.23 3.25 -16.33
CA THR A 264 8.46 4.66 -16.71
C THR A 264 9.65 4.83 -17.66
N VAL A 265 10.57 3.86 -17.74
CA VAL A 265 11.65 3.86 -18.73
C VAL A 265 11.15 3.89 -20.17
N LEU A 266 9.92 3.40 -20.41
CA LEU A 266 9.30 3.42 -21.73
C LEU A 266 8.86 4.83 -22.14
N ASP A 267 8.62 5.72 -21.19
CA ASP A 267 8.15 7.09 -21.44
C ASP A 267 9.24 8.00 -22.02
N ALA A 268 10.51 7.55 -22.03
CA ALA A 268 11.60 8.23 -22.73
C ALA A 268 11.41 8.23 -24.26
N ASP A 269 10.63 7.29 -24.80
CA ASP A 269 10.23 7.20 -26.21
C ASP A 269 8.71 6.98 -26.28
N PRO A 270 7.93 8.01 -25.93
CA PRO A 270 6.52 7.87 -25.64
C PRO A 270 5.71 7.56 -26.89
N VAL A 271 4.58 6.89 -26.69
CA VAL A 271 3.64 6.61 -27.79
C VAL A 271 3.14 7.93 -28.40
N PRO A 272 2.99 8.02 -29.74
CA PRO A 272 2.46 9.21 -30.38
C PRO A 272 1.07 9.59 -29.87
N SER A 273 0.88 10.87 -29.52
CA SER A 273 -0.43 11.40 -29.16
C SER A 273 -1.21 11.82 -30.41
N ARG A 274 -2.53 11.91 -30.27
CA ARG A 274 -3.46 12.33 -31.32
C ARG A 274 -3.78 13.81 -31.17
N VAL A 275 -3.93 14.47 -32.31
CA VAL A 275 -4.36 15.88 -32.33
C VAL A 275 -5.77 15.95 -31.75
N ALA A 276 -6.00 16.93 -30.88
CA ALA A 276 -7.30 17.15 -30.26
C ALA A 276 -7.78 18.59 -30.49
N LYS A 277 -9.09 18.73 -30.64
CA LYS A 277 -9.78 20.01 -30.50
C LYS A 277 -10.20 20.16 -29.04
N ILE A 278 -10.01 21.36 -28.48
CA ILE A 278 -10.33 21.67 -27.09
C ILE A 278 -11.29 22.85 -27.07
N ASP A 279 -12.44 22.69 -26.40
CA ASP A 279 -13.43 23.73 -26.17
C ASP A 279 -13.71 23.83 -24.66
N GLN A 280 -13.46 24.98 -24.04
CA GLN A 280 -13.74 25.18 -22.60
C GLN A 280 -15.24 25.41 -22.36
N TRP A 281 -15.79 24.85 -21.28
CA TRP A 281 -17.17 25.09 -20.85
C TRP A 281 -17.29 26.43 -20.14
N GLU A 282 -18.46 27.06 -20.27
CA GLU A 282 -18.82 28.15 -19.38
C GLU A 282 -19.11 27.59 -17.99
N LYS A 283 -18.76 28.31 -16.93
CA LYS A 283 -19.00 27.85 -15.54
C LYS A 283 -20.49 27.60 -15.27
N SER A 284 -21.36 28.34 -15.95
CA SER A 284 -22.83 28.17 -15.88
C SER A 284 -23.32 26.85 -16.46
N ASP A 285 -22.55 26.21 -17.33
CA ASP A 285 -22.90 24.91 -17.91
C ASP A 285 -22.77 23.79 -16.87
N GLY A 286 -22.16 24.05 -15.72
CA GLY A 286 -21.99 23.12 -14.61
C GLY A 286 -20.75 22.26 -14.73
N TYR A 287 -20.72 21.19 -13.94
CA TYR A 287 -19.55 20.32 -13.78
C TYR A 287 -19.95 18.85 -13.85
N PRO A 288 -19.13 17.96 -14.45
CA PRO A 288 -19.32 16.53 -14.25
C PRO A 288 -19.33 16.19 -12.76
N GLU A 289 -20.34 15.46 -12.30
CA GLU A 289 -20.58 15.18 -10.87
C GLU A 289 -19.35 14.63 -10.12
N PRO A 290 -18.57 13.67 -10.66
CA PRO A 290 -17.36 13.19 -9.97
C PRO A 290 -16.28 14.27 -9.85
N CYS A 291 -16.13 15.15 -10.86
CA CYS A 291 -15.18 16.24 -10.81
C CYS A 291 -15.53 17.23 -9.70
N TRP A 292 -16.80 17.60 -9.62
CA TRP A 292 -17.32 18.45 -8.56
C TRP A 292 -17.10 17.80 -7.20
N ASN A 293 -17.59 16.58 -7.00
CA ASN A 293 -17.54 15.92 -5.70
C ASN A 293 -16.10 15.78 -5.18
N LEU A 294 -15.15 15.38 -6.04
CA LEU A 294 -13.75 15.22 -5.62
C LEU A 294 -13.06 16.57 -5.36
N SER A 295 -13.30 17.58 -6.21
CA SER A 295 -12.74 18.93 -6.01
C SER A 295 -13.11 19.53 -4.66
N GLN A 296 -14.34 19.25 -4.20
CA GLN A 296 -14.88 19.75 -2.95
C GLN A 296 -14.46 18.91 -1.74
N LEU A 297 -13.64 17.87 -1.86
CA LEU A 297 -13.10 17.18 -0.69
C LEU A 297 -11.95 17.99 -0.06
N PRO A 298 -11.80 17.95 1.27
CA PRO A 298 -10.64 18.56 1.92
C PRO A 298 -9.35 17.78 1.57
N LYS A 299 -8.24 18.51 1.37
CA LYS A 299 -6.90 17.94 1.07
C LYS A 299 -6.29 17.15 2.24
N VAL A 300 -6.82 17.30 3.45
CA VAL A 300 -6.44 16.49 4.61
C VAL A 300 -7.68 16.20 5.44
N PRO A 301 -7.77 15.04 6.13
CA PRO A 301 -8.91 14.73 6.97
C PRO A 301 -9.14 15.80 8.04
N GLY A 302 -10.33 16.41 8.05
CA GLY A 302 -10.68 17.50 8.97
C GLY A 302 -10.09 18.88 8.62
N GLY A 303 -9.36 19.00 7.51
CA GLY A 303 -8.89 20.29 6.99
C GLY A 303 -9.99 21.09 6.30
N THR A 304 -9.76 22.40 6.15
CA THR A 304 -10.67 23.31 5.43
C THR A 304 -10.24 23.55 3.98
N GLU A 305 -8.97 23.33 3.66
CA GLU A 305 -8.44 23.48 2.30
C GLU A 305 -9.00 22.38 1.40
N ARG A 306 -9.63 22.76 0.29
CA ARG A 306 -10.23 21.85 -0.69
C ARG A 306 -9.20 21.45 -1.74
N TRP A 307 -9.38 20.29 -2.37
CA TRP A 307 -8.54 19.86 -3.50
C TRP A 307 -8.54 20.86 -4.64
N CYS A 308 -9.70 21.46 -4.94
CA CYS A 308 -9.79 22.55 -5.89
C CYS A 308 -10.94 23.48 -5.54
N ALA A 309 -10.69 24.78 -5.48
CA ALA A 309 -11.75 25.76 -5.31
C ALA A 309 -12.68 25.76 -6.55
N VAL A 310 -13.95 26.07 -6.34
CA VAL A 310 -14.98 26.07 -7.39
C VAL A 310 -14.59 26.96 -8.57
N ASP A 311 -14.09 28.16 -8.26
CA ASP A 311 -13.67 29.13 -9.26
C ASP A 311 -12.44 28.65 -10.05
N ASP A 312 -11.61 27.80 -9.45
CA ASP A 312 -10.41 27.23 -10.05
C ASP A 312 -10.65 25.94 -10.84
N LEU A 313 -11.81 25.29 -10.69
CA LEU A 313 -12.15 24.07 -11.41
C LEU A 313 -12.64 24.40 -12.82
N ASN A 314 -11.89 24.04 -13.85
CA ASN A 314 -12.27 24.28 -15.25
C ASN A 314 -12.63 22.96 -15.93
N VAL A 315 -13.60 22.99 -16.86
CA VAL A 315 -14.02 21.82 -17.65
C VAL A 315 -13.80 22.10 -19.13
N TYR A 316 -13.25 21.11 -19.83
CA TYR A 316 -12.91 21.19 -21.24
C TYR A 316 -13.53 20.00 -21.99
N ASN A 317 -14.22 20.26 -23.09
CA ASN A 317 -14.54 19.26 -24.09
C ASN A 317 -13.31 19.00 -24.95
N VAL A 318 -12.88 17.75 -24.99
CA VAL A 318 -11.73 17.34 -25.80
C VAL A 318 -12.18 16.32 -26.83
N THR A 319 -11.96 16.63 -28.10
CA THR A 319 -12.31 15.76 -29.24
C THR A 319 -11.04 15.39 -30.00
N TYR A 320 -10.66 14.12 -29.94
CA TYR A 320 -9.48 13.61 -30.66
C TYR A 320 -9.80 13.32 -32.12
N SER A 321 -8.85 13.61 -33.00
CA SER A 321 -9.00 13.48 -34.45
C SER A 321 -9.28 12.05 -34.94
N ASP A 322 -8.90 11.04 -34.15
CA ASP A 322 -9.13 9.63 -34.45
C ASP A 322 -10.49 9.10 -33.97
N CYS A 323 -11.28 9.94 -33.30
CA CYS A 323 -12.61 9.62 -32.80
C CYS A 323 -13.62 10.75 -33.04
N PRO A 324 -13.83 11.17 -34.31
CA PRO A 324 -14.70 12.32 -34.62
C PRO A 324 -16.18 12.07 -34.30
N ASP A 325 -16.61 10.82 -34.26
CA ASP A 325 -18.02 10.42 -34.04
C ASP A 325 -18.35 10.18 -32.55
N GLN A 326 -17.42 10.44 -31.64
CA GLN A 326 -17.65 10.30 -30.20
C GLN A 326 -18.05 11.65 -29.59
N ASP A 327 -18.89 11.57 -28.55
CA ASP A 327 -19.10 12.72 -27.67
C ASP A 327 -17.73 13.16 -27.10
N PRO A 328 -17.44 14.47 -27.00
CA PRO A 328 -16.19 14.94 -26.44
C PRO A 328 -15.95 14.37 -25.04
N TRP A 329 -14.68 14.11 -24.71
CA TRP A 329 -14.31 13.75 -23.35
C TRP A 329 -14.29 15.01 -22.49
N PRO A 330 -15.07 15.08 -21.40
CA PRO A 330 -14.91 16.13 -20.41
C PRO A 330 -13.60 15.88 -19.65
N ILE A 331 -12.69 16.84 -19.72
CA ILE A 331 -11.49 16.89 -18.89
C ILE A 331 -11.65 18.05 -17.92
N CYS A 332 -11.65 17.73 -16.63
CA CYS A 332 -11.68 18.69 -15.55
C CYS A 332 -10.25 18.99 -15.11
N ARG A 333 -9.91 20.26 -14.86
CA ARG A 333 -8.58 20.64 -14.39
C ARG A 333 -8.69 21.76 -13.37
N CYS A 334 -7.99 21.60 -12.24
CA CYS A 334 -7.80 22.72 -11.32
C CYS A 334 -6.75 23.70 -11.85
N SER A 335 -6.97 25.00 -11.66
CA SER A 335 -6.01 26.05 -12.04
C SER A 335 -4.61 25.80 -11.46
N ASP A 336 -4.52 25.29 -10.23
CA ASP A 336 -3.27 25.00 -9.51
C ASP A 336 -2.60 23.67 -9.90
N ALA A 337 -3.18 22.89 -10.81
CA ALA A 337 -2.61 21.64 -11.26
C ALA A 337 -1.25 21.88 -11.95
N ARG A 338 -0.22 21.14 -11.52
CA ARG A 338 1.15 21.22 -12.08
C ARG A 338 1.18 20.82 -13.56
N MET A 339 0.36 19.84 -13.95
CA MET A 339 0.21 19.46 -15.36
C MET A 339 -0.64 20.51 -16.09
N SER A 340 -0.11 21.03 -17.19
CA SER A 340 -0.85 21.95 -18.06
C SER A 340 -2.02 21.24 -18.77
N LEU A 341 -2.95 22.01 -19.34
CA LEU A 341 -4.04 21.45 -20.12
C LEU A 341 -3.52 20.69 -21.35
N ASP A 342 -2.55 21.26 -22.07
CA ASP A 342 -1.96 20.64 -23.26
C ASP A 342 -1.24 19.33 -22.92
N GLU A 343 -0.51 19.27 -21.80
CA GLU A 343 0.08 18.02 -21.32
C GLU A 343 -0.99 17.00 -20.94
N SER A 344 -2.06 17.44 -20.27
CA SER A 344 -3.18 16.57 -19.85
C SER A 344 -3.86 15.92 -21.06
N VAL A 345 -4.15 16.73 -22.09
CA VAL A 345 -4.73 16.29 -23.36
C VAL A 345 -3.74 15.40 -24.12
N THR A 346 -2.46 15.79 -24.15
CA THR A 346 -1.43 15.00 -24.84
C THR A 346 -1.30 13.62 -24.23
N LYS A 347 -1.15 13.51 -22.91
CA LYS A 347 -0.99 12.24 -22.18
C LYS A 347 -2.22 11.34 -22.34
N PHE A 348 -3.42 11.88 -22.17
CA PHE A 348 -4.66 11.12 -22.39
C PHE A 348 -4.81 10.68 -23.86
N GLY A 349 -4.38 11.52 -24.81
CA GLY A 349 -4.34 11.23 -26.23
C GLY A 349 -3.34 10.15 -26.66
N ARG A 350 -2.36 9.78 -25.82
CA ARG A 350 -1.44 8.66 -26.08
C ARG A 350 -2.11 7.29 -25.94
N LEU A 351 -3.26 7.21 -25.26
CA LEU A 351 -4.08 6.01 -25.25
C LEU A 351 -4.65 5.75 -26.64
N PRO A 352 -4.55 4.53 -27.20
CA PRO A 352 -5.26 4.13 -28.41
C PRO A 352 -6.76 4.41 -28.33
N ALA A 353 -7.38 4.73 -29.46
CA ALA A 353 -8.80 5.11 -29.55
C ALA A 353 -9.74 4.13 -28.82
N ALA A 354 -9.55 2.82 -29.01
CA ALA A 354 -10.40 1.83 -28.34
C ALA A 354 -10.20 1.80 -26.82
N LEU A 355 -8.97 1.88 -26.31
CA LEU A 355 -8.71 1.97 -24.86
C LEU A 355 -9.29 3.27 -24.27
N ARG A 356 -9.11 4.39 -24.99
CA ARG A 356 -9.65 5.69 -24.59
C ARG A 356 -11.19 5.70 -24.50
N SER A 357 -11.87 4.89 -25.31
CA SER A 357 -13.34 4.73 -25.28
C SER A 357 -13.87 4.10 -23.98
N TYR A 358 -13.04 3.40 -23.20
CA TYR A 358 -13.45 2.89 -21.89
C TYR A 358 -13.49 3.96 -20.80
N ILE A 359 -12.94 5.15 -21.07
CA ILE A 359 -12.82 6.22 -20.08
C ILE A 359 -13.87 7.31 -20.39
N ARG A 360 -14.63 7.70 -19.36
CA ARG A 360 -15.73 8.67 -19.46
C ARG A 360 -15.25 10.09 -19.23
N SER A 361 -14.43 10.32 -18.21
CA SER A 361 -13.96 11.63 -17.79
C SER A 361 -12.58 11.54 -17.11
N TYR A 362 -11.87 12.66 -17.05
CA TYR A 362 -10.55 12.78 -16.45
C TYR A 362 -10.44 14.07 -15.64
N LEU A 363 -10.01 13.99 -14.39
CA LEU A 363 -9.78 15.13 -13.50
C LEU A 363 -8.28 15.29 -13.17
N VAL A 364 -7.77 16.51 -13.34
CA VAL A 364 -6.39 16.90 -13.04
C VAL A 364 -6.37 17.80 -11.81
N LEU A 365 -5.70 17.37 -10.74
CA LEU A 365 -5.55 18.13 -9.50
C LEU A 365 -4.09 18.49 -9.24
N GLY A 366 -3.88 19.54 -8.43
CA GLY A 366 -2.60 19.79 -7.79
C GLY A 366 -2.21 18.65 -6.85
N GLY A 367 -0.91 18.52 -6.55
CA GLY A 367 -0.39 17.50 -5.65
C GLY A 367 1.12 17.41 -5.69
N ASP A 368 1.68 16.68 -4.72
CA ASP A 368 3.13 16.50 -4.56
C ASP A 368 3.61 15.11 -5.01
N VAL A 369 2.69 14.26 -5.49
CA VAL A 369 2.98 12.90 -5.93
C VAL A 369 2.49 12.74 -7.37
N ASP A 370 3.39 12.32 -8.25
CA ASP A 370 3.11 12.07 -9.66
C ASP A 370 2.36 10.74 -9.80
N THR A 371 1.02 10.79 -9.82
CA THR A 371 0.18 9.59 -9.90
C THR A 371 -1.10 9.84 -10.70
N VAL A 372 -1.65 8.77 -11.27
CA VAL A 372 -2.95 8.73 -11.92
C VAL A 372 -3.64 7.44 -11.48
N GLY A 373 -4.97 7.47 -11.37
CA GLY A 373 -5.75 6.28 -11.06
C GLY A 373 -7.23 6.42 -11.38
N SER A 374 -7.94 5.30 -11.33
CA SER A 374 -9.40 5.29 -11.38
C SER A 374 -9.99 5.46 -9.98
N ILE A 375 -10.98 6.35 -9.82
CA ILE A 375 -11.59 6.66 -8.50
C ILE A 375 -13.11 6.68 -8.65
N TYR A 376 -13.83 6.17 -7.63
CA TYR A 376 -15.29 5.99 -7.58
C TYR A 376 -15.84 4.99 -8.61
N GLU A 377 -15.68 5.30 -9.88
CA GLU A 377 -16.03 4.46 -11.01
C GLU A 377 -14.77 4.15 -11.81
N ARG A 378 -14.66 2.91 -12.31
CA ARG A 378 -13.45 2.46 -13.04
C ARG A 378 -13.14 3.35 -14.24
N ASP A 379 -14.16 3.96 -14.85
CA ASP A 379 -14.06 4.80 -16.05
C ASP A 379 -13.91 6.32 -15.76
N PHE A 380 -13.63 6.71 -14.51
CA PHE A 380 -13.26 8.08 -14.14
C PHE A 380 -11.81 8.16 -13.66
N PHE A 381 -10.96 8.85 -14.44
CA PHE A 381 -9.55 9.03 -14.11
C PHE A 381 -9.31 10.28 -13.27
N VAL A 382 -8.35 10.19 -12.37
CA VAL A 382 -7.86 11.33 -11.59
C VAL A 382 -6.34 11.29 -11.62
N SER A 383 -5.70 12.43 -11.88
CA SER A 383 -4.26 12.61 -11.71
C SER A 383 -3.94 13.64 -10.66
N LEU A 384 -2.80 13.42 -9.99
CA LEU A 384 -2.14 14.36 -9.10
C LEU A 384 -0.77 14.69 -9.70
N ALA A 385 -0.39 15.96 -9.67
CA ALA A 385 0.90 16.43 -10.19
C ALA A 385 1.12 16.08 -11.68
N VAL A 386 2.24 15.45 -12.05
CA VAL A 386 2.60 15.13 -13.44
C VAL A 386 2.94 13.63 -13.60
N PRO A 387 1.95 12.73 -13.53
CA PRO A 387 2.16 11.29 -13.69
C PRO A 387 2.87 10.88 -15.00
N PRO A 388 3.59 9.74 -14.97
CA PRO A 388 4.12 9.10 -16.18
C PRO A 388 3.00 8.66 -17.14
N ASP A 389 3.32 8.51 -18.42
CA ASP A 389 2.36 8.02 -19.42
C ASP A 389 1.97 6.57 -19.14
N SER A 390 2.94 5.76 -18.71
CA SER A 390 2.73 4.38 -18.31
C SER A 390 1.61 4.22 -17.27
N GLY A 391 1.42 5.20 -16.38
CA GLY A 391 0.32 5.21 -15.41
C GLY A 391 -1.06 5.26 -16.07
N PHE A 392 -1.26 6.08 -17.11
CA PHE A 392 -2.54 6.13 -17.83
C PHE A 392 -2.82 4.81 -18.54
N MET A 393 -1.77 4.22 -19.12
CA MET A 393 -1.85 2.96 -19.84
C MET A 393 -2.19 1.81 -18.89
N TYR A 394 -1.54 1.76 -17.72
CA TYR A 394 -1.81 0.79 -16.67
C TYR A 394 -3.28 0.81 -16.27
N TRP A 395 -3.83 1.98 -15.93
CA TRP A 395 -5.22 2.08 -15.52
C TRP A 395 -6.21 1.83 -16.65
N ALA A 396 -5.86 2.21 -17.89
CA ALA A 396 -6.70 1.89 -19.05
C ALA A 396 -6.77 0.37 -19.26
N THR A 397 -5.66 -0.33 -19.05
CA THR A 397 -5.61 -1.80 -19.02
C THR A 397 -6.48 -2.37 -17.89
N GLN A 398 -6.40 -1.82 -16.68
CA GLN A 398 -7.22 -2.30 -15.56
C GLN A 398 -8.73 -2.12 -15.79
N ILE A 399 -9.16 -1.13 -16.58
CA ILE A 399 -10.59 -1.00 -16.94
C ILE A 399 -11.04 -2.16 -17.83
N ILE A 400 -10.26 -2.46 -18.88
CA ILE A 400 -10.64 -3.50 -19.85
C ILE A 400 -10.47 -4.92 -19.31
N ASN A 401 -9.91 -5.06 -18.11
CA ASN A 401 -9.77 -6.35 -17.47
C ASN A 401 -11.11 -7.08 -17.34
N ASP A 402 -12.22 -6.41 -17.02
CA ASP A 402 -13.57 -7.03 -16.92
C ASP A 402 -13.60 -8.43 -16.24
N GLU A 403 -12.91 -8.56 -15.10
CA GLU A 403 -12.75 -9.81 -14.34
C GLU A 403 -11.98 -10.93 -15.09
N TYR A 404 -11.07 -10.55 -15.99
CA TYR A 404 -10.23 -11.48 -16.74
C TYR A 404 -8.99 -11.95 -15.96
N TRP A 405 -8.27 -11.07 -15.26
CA TRP A 405 -7.08 -11.43 -14.48
C TRP A 405 -7.32 -12.56 -13.46
N PRO A 406 -8.46 -12.68 -12.73
CA PRO A 406 -8.65 -13.77 -11.79
C PRO A 406 -8.98 -15.10 -12.48
N ASN A 407 -9.13 -15.11 -13.81
CA ASN A 407 -9.40 -16.34 -14.53
C ASN A 407 -8.13 -17.19 -14.67
N ARG A 408 -8.32 -18.52 -14.76
CA ARG A 408 -7.21 -19.46 -14.88
C ARG A 408 -6.38 -19.28 -16.14
N THR A 409 -6.96 -18.73 -17.22
CA THR A 409 -6.22 -18.52 -18.48
C THR A 409 -5.08 -17.52 -18.28
N TRP A 410 -5.35 -16.44 -17.55
CA TRP A 410 -4.36 -15.43 -17.20
C TRP A 410 -3.34 -15.99 -16.20
N SER A 411 -3.79 -16.48 -15.05
CA SER A 411 -2.90 -16.99 -13.99
C SER A 411 -2.02 -18.15 -14.47
N ASP A 412 -2.54 -19.08 -15.28
CA ASP A 412 -1.76 -20.21 -15.84
C ASP A 412 -0.75 -19.76 -16.90
N ALA A 413 -1.02 -18.65 -17.60
CA ALA A 413 -0.07 -18.08 -18.55
C ALA A 413 1.04 -17.36 -17.81
N VAL A 414 0.66 -16.46 -16.90
CA VAL A 414 1.58 -15.66 -16.11
C VAL A 414 2.47 -16.54 -15.24
N SER A 415 1.96 -17.61 -14.61
CA SER A 415 2.79 -18.55 -13.84
C SER A 415 3.89 -19.26 -14.64
N LYS A 416 3.77 -19.33 -15.99
CA LYS A 416 4.79 -19.90 -16.89
C LYS A 416 5.83 -18.88 -17.36
N ASP A 417 5.58 -17.60 -17.14
CA ASP A 417 6.56 -16.55 -17.41
C ASP A 417 7.70 -16.60 -16.39
N THR A 418 8.91 -16.29 -16.85
CA THR A 418 10.15 -16.34 -16.05
C THR A 418 10.56 -14.98 -15.50
N CYS A 419 9.88 -13.90 -15.92
CA CYS A 419 10.06 -12.55 -15.40
C CYS A 419 8.72 -11.86 -15.11
N TRP A 420 8.75 -10.84 -14.26
CA TRP A 420 7.69 -9.83 -14.12
C TRP A 420 8.03 -8.60 -14.97
N PRO A 421 7.03 -7.79 -15.39
CA PRO A 421 7.31 -6.54 -16.08
C PRO A 421 8.15 -5.58 -15.21
N GLU A 422 7.70 -5.24 -14.01
CA GLU A 422 8.43 -4.41 -13.05
C GLU A 422 8.32 -4.99 -11.62
N GLU A 423 8.96 -4.34 -10.64
CA GLU A 423 8.90 -4.75 -9.23
C GLU A 423 7.46 -4.70 -8.70
N LEU A 424 7.02 -5.80 -8.07
CA LEU A 424 5.69 -5.91 -7.50
C LEU A 424 5.70 -5.38 -6.07
N LEU A 425 4.92 -4.34 -5.80
CA LEU A 425 4.89 -3.66 -4.51
C LEU A 425 3.81 -4.19 -3.54
N TYR A 426 3.14 -5.29 -3.90
CA TYR A 426 2.02 -5.85 -3.14
C TYR A 426 2.41 -7.18 -2.50
N SER A 427 2.03 -7.33 -1.23
CA SER A 427 2.28 -8.55 -0.47
C SER A 427 1.20 -9.62 -0.67
N ASP A 428 0.03 -9.28 -1.22
CA ASP A 428 -1.02 -10.26 -1.49
C ASP A 428 -0.82 -10.92 -2.86
N PRO A 429 -0.61 -12.25 -2.93
CA PRO A 429 -0.56 -12.99 -4.18
C PRO A 429 -1.83 -12.85 -5.02
N ASP A 430 -2.98 -12.63 -4.39
CA ASP A 430 -4.22 -12.41 -5.13
C ASP A 430 -4.16 -11.09 -5.93
N ASP A 431 -3.35 -10.12 -5.50
CA ASP A 431 -3.12 -8.87 -6.21
C ASP A 431 -1.97 -8.96 -7.24
N ILE A 432 -1.13 -10.01 -7.21
CA ILE A 432 -0.02 -10.16 -8.16
C ILE A 432 -0.54 -10.26 -9.59
N ASP A 433 -1.52 -11.13 -9.83
CA ASP A 433 -2.08 -11.31 -11.17
C ASP A 433 -2.78 -10.04 -11.67
N TYR A 434 -3.40 -9.27 -10.77
CA TYR A 434 -3.96 -7.96 -11.06
C TYR A 434 -2.89 -6.97 -11.51
N GLU A 435 -1.80 -6.83 -10.75
CA GLU A 435 -0.71 -5.90 -11.05
C GLU A 435 0.00 -6.25 -12.35
N VAL A 436 0.35 -7.54 -12.51
CA VAL A 436 1.01 -8.04 -13.71
C VAL A 436 0.12 -7.84 -14.94
N PHE A 437 -1.21 -7.90 -14.81
CA PHE A 437 -2.13 -7.61 -15.92
C PHE A 437 -2.00 -6.16 -16.38
N GLY A 438 -2.11 -5.19 -15.46
CA GLY A 438 -1.96 -3.77 -15.75
C GLY A 438 -0.59 -3.45 -16.38
N GLN A 439 0.48 -3.94 -15.77
CA GLN A 439 1.85 -3.73 -16.21
C GLN A 439 2.15 -4.37 -17.58
N THR A 440 1.66 -5.59 -17.82
CA THR A 440 1.77 -6.24 -19.13
C THR A 440 1.02 -5.47 -20.19
N GLY A 441 -0.11 -4.82 -19.84
CA GLY A 441 -0.81 -3.90 -20.73
C GLY A 441 0.00 -2.70 -21.17
N VAL A 442 0.74 -2.07 -20.25
CA VAL A 442 1.67 -0.99 -20.60
C VAL A 442 2.70 -1.48 -21.62
N ALA A 443 3.40 -2.57 -21.30
CA ALA A 443 4.41 -3.15 -22.19
C ALA A 443 3.80 -3.50 -23.56
N TYR A 444 2.62 -4.11 -23.59
CA TYR A 444 1.91 -4.49 -24.81
C TYR A 444 1.52 -3.29 -25.66
N LEU A 445 1.08 -2.20 -25.05
CA LEU A 445 0.77 -0.95 -25.75
C LEU A 445 2.01 -0.38 -26.43
N TYR A 446 3.13 -0.30 -25.71
CA TYR A 446 4.40 0.19 -26.26
C TYR A 446 4.91 -0.70 -27.40
N ASP A 447 4.82 -2.03 -27.28
CA ASP A 447 5.20 -2.94 -28.36
C ASP A 447 4.29 -2.82 -29.60
N SER A 448 3.01 -2.49 -29.37
CA SER A 448 2.00 -2.32 -30.42
C SER A 448 1.94 -0.89 -31.00
N SER A 449 2.85 0.00 -30.59
CA SER A 449 2.84 1.43 -30.91
C SER A 449 3.63 1.82 -32.17
N GLY A 450 3.85 0.88 -33.09
CA GLY A 450 4.58 1.12 -34.34
C GLY A 450 6.10 1.03 -34.22
N LYS A 451 6.61 0.90 -33.01
CA LYS A 451 7.97 0.43 -32.68
C LYS A 451 7.78 -0.68 -31.65
N SER A 452 8.52 -1.77 -31.76
CA SER A 452 8.49 -2.89 -30.81
C SER A 452 9.27 -2.59 -29.54
N LEU A 453 9.08 -3.39 -28.49
CA LEU A 453 9.92 -3.35 -27.29
C LEU A 453 11.36 -3.80 -27.60
N LEU A 454 11.54 -4.75 -28.53
CA LEU A 454 12.87 -5.17 -28.96
C LEU A 454 13.65 -4.04 -29.63
N GLU A 455 13.00 -3.25 -30.48
CA GLU A 455 13.59 -2.03 -31.08
C GLU A 455 13.87 -0.93 -30.05
N ARG A 456 13.25 -0.99 -28.87
CA ARG A 456 13.57 -0.13 -27.71
C ARG A 456 14.64 -0.73 -26.80
N GLY A 457 15.15 -1.92 -27.10
CA GLY A 457 16.19 -2.60 -26.33
C GLY A 457 15.69 -3.55 -25.24
N TYR A 458 14.40 -3.90 -25.23
CA TYR A 458 13.80 -4.79 -24.24
C TYR A 458 13.33 -6.10 -24.87
N ASP A 459 13.87 -7.23 -24.40
CA ASP A 459 13.43 -8.58 -24.81
C ASP A 459 12.32 -9.09 -23.87
N ILE A 460 11.10 -9.15 -24.37
CA ILE A 460 9.92 -9.63 -23.63
C ILE A 460 9.75 -11.15 -23.63
N SER A 461 10.73 -11.92 -24.15
CA SER A 461 10.62 -13.39 -24.26
C SER A 461 10.30 -14.06 -22.91
N CYS A 462 10.81 -13.51 -21.82
CA CYS A 462 10.58 -13.99 -20.46
C CYS A 462 9.13 -13.82 -19.96
N MET A 463 8.35 -12.90 -20.55
CA MET A 463 6.93 -12.66 -20.22
C MET A 463 5.99 -13.04 -21.37
N SER A 464 6.45 -13.88 -22.29
CA SER A 464 5.76 -14.17 -23.56
C SER A 464 4.40 -14.86 -23.41
N ASN A 465 4.16 -15.61 -22.33
CA ASN A 465 2.88 -16.27 -22.11
C ASN A 465 1.80 -15.27 -21.73
N GLY A 466 2.04 -14.46 -20.70
CA GLY A 466 1.15 -13.37 -20.30
C GLY A 466 0.91 -12.41 -21.46
N PHE A 467 1.98 -12.00 -22.15
CA PHE A 467 1.88 -11.10 -23.30
C PHE A 467 0.99 -11.63 -24.42
N ARG A 468 1.13 -12.92 -24.77
CA ARG A 468 0.28 -13.59 -25.77
C ARG A 468 -1.16 -13.72 -25.30
N THR A 469 -1.38 -14.07 -24.03
CA THR A 469 -2.73 -14.21 -23.46
C THR A 469 -3.46 -12.86 -23.43
N LEU A 470 -2.81 -11.78 -23.01
CA LEU A 470 -3.35 -10.43 -23.09
C LEU A 470 -3.67 -10.05 -24.54
N GLY A 471 -2.75 -10.33 -25.47
CA GLY A 471 -2.96 -10.06 -26.89
C GLY A 471 -4.18 -10.80 -27.46
N ALA A 472 -4.38 -12.06 -27.07
CA ALA A 472 -5.54 -12.85 -27.48
C ALA A 472 -6.86 -12.32 -26.89
N TYR A 473 -6.83 -11.84 -25.64
CA TYR A 473 -7.99 -11.28 -24.96
C TYR A 473 -8.37 -9.89 -25.50
N ALA A 474 -7.42 -8.97 -25.49
CA ALA A 474 -7.69 -7.53 -25.66
C ALA A 474 -6.74 -6.84 -26.65
N GLY A 475 -5.84 -7.56 -27.33
CA GLY A 475 -4.78 -6.96 -28.18
C GLY A 475 -5.30 -6.04 -29.28
N HIS A 476 -6.54 -6.23 -29.74
CA HIS A 476 -7.16 -5.35 -30.73
C HIS A 476 -7.45 -3.93 -30.19
N HIS A 477 -7.60 -3.75 -28.88
CA HIS A 477 -7.76 -2.43 -28.25
C HIS A 477 -6.45 -1.63 -28.22
N TYR A 478 -5.30 -2.31 -28.16
CA TYR A 478 -3.98 -1.68 -28.04
C TYR A 478 -3.40 -1.17 -29.37
N LYS A 479 -3.99 -1.57 -30.51
CA LYS A 479 -3.49 -1.16 -31.82
C LYS A 479 -3.66 0.35 -32.03
N GLN A 480 -2.66 1.01 -32.60
CA GLN A 480 -2.74 2.44 -32.94
C GLN A 480 -3.88 2.79 -33.90
N ASN A 481 -4.28 1.87 -34.77
CA ASN A 481 -5.38 2.04 -35.71
C ASN A 481 -6.72 1.48 -35.18
N SER A 482 -6.79 1.14 -33.89
CA SER A 482 -8.04 0.79 -33.24
C SER A 482 -9.06 1.93 -33.41
N LYS A 483 -10.34 1.59 -33.32
CA LYS A 483 -11.44 2.55 -33.51
C LYS A 483 -12.11 2.78 -32.18
N CYS A 484 -12.54 4.01 -31.96
CA CYS A 484 -13.45 4.31 -30.86
C CYS A 484 -14.76 3.53 -31.05
N PHE A 485 -15.30 3.01 -29.96
CA PHE A 485 -16.66 2.51 -29.87
C PHE A 485 -17.50 3.47 -29.03
N LYS A 486 -18.84 3.34 -29.10
CA LYS A 486 -19.76 4.20 -28.36
C LYS A 486 -19.52 4.04 -26.86
N ARG A 487 -19.03 5.11 -26.23
CA ARG A 487 -18.78 5.17 -24.79
C ARG A 487 -20.10 5.15 -24.01
N LYS A 488 -20.02 4.80 -22.72
CA LYS A 488 -21.09 5.13 -21.78
C LYS A 488 -21.33 6.65 -21.80
N PRO A 489 -22.57 7.12 -21.55
CA PRO A 489 -22.84 8.55 -21.47
C PRO A 489 -21.91 9.26 -20.47
N ASN A 490 -21.56 10.51 -20.75
CA ASN A 490 -20.82 11.34 -19.78
C ASN A 490 -21.56 11.39 -18.43
N PHE A 491 -20.84 11.69 -17.36
CA PHE A 491 -21.42 11.79 -16.02
C PHE A 491 -22.52 12.87 -15.93
N PRO A 492 -23.48 12.73 -15.00
CA PRO A 492 -24.45 13.79 -14.72
C PRO A 492 -23.76 15.12 -14.45
N ILE A 493 -24.41 16.21 -14.84
CA ILE A 493 -23.92 17.56 -14.64
C ILE A 493 -24.54 18.15 -13.36
N VAL A 494 -23.70 18.76 -12.53
CA VAL A 494 -24.10 19.46 -11.31
C VAL A 494 -23.85 20.94 -11.43
N HIS A 495 -24.78 21.71 -10.88
CA HIS A 495 -24.73 23.17 -10.83
C HIS A 495 -24.55 23.60 -9.37
N PRO A 496 -23.50 24.37 -9.03
CA PRO A 496 -23.19 24.77 -7.65
C PRO A 496 -24.38 25.39 -6.90
N GLU A 497 -25.14 26.25 -7.58
CA GLU A 497 -26.32 26.95 -7.07
C GLU A 497 -27.45 26.01 -6.61
N ASN A 498 -27.48 24.78 -7.13
CA ASN A 498 -28.52 23.79 -6.83
C ASN A 498 -28.02 22.67 -5.89
N SER A 499 -26.74 22.69 -5.51
CA SER A 499 -26.10 21.65 -4.73
C SER A 499 -26.18 21.91 -3.23
N SER A 500 -27.24 21.39 -2.58
CA SER A 500 -27.32 21.31 -1.12
C SER A 500 -26.70 20.03 -0.55
N ARG A 501 -26.18 19.15 -1.39
CA ARG A 501 -25.56 17.89 -0.96
C ARG A 501 -24.10 18.14 -0.57
N LEU A 502 -23.84 18.06 0.73
CA LEU A 502 -22.49 17.83 1.24
C LEU A 502 -21.95 16.57 0.57
N ALA A 503 -20.75 16.67 -0.04
CA ALA A 503 -20.02 15.53 -0.56
C ALA A 503 -19.99 14.43 0.51
N GLN A 504 -20.39 13.21 0.16
CA GLN A 504 -20.31 12.07 1.08
C GLN A 504 -18.88 11.98 1.60
N SER A 505 -18.73 11.93 2.93
CA SER A 505 -17.42 11.84 3.58
C SER A 505 -16.84 10.45 3.40
N PHE A 506 -16.43 10.10 2.18
CA PHE A 506 -15.43 9.06 2.03
C PHE A 506 -14.12 9.63 2.58
N ALA A 507 -13.56 8.95 3.57
CA ALA A 507 -12.37 9.40 4.27
C ALA A 507 -11.21 9.49 3.27
N PHE A 508 -10.65 10.68 3.11
CA PHE A 508 -9.46 11.01 2.32
C PHE A 508 -8.27 10.04 2.52
N THR A 509 -8.15 9.42 3.70
CA THR A 509 -7.15 8.39 3.99
C THR A 509 -7.28 7.19 3.05
N ASP A 510 -8.50 6.87 2.63
CA ASP A 510 -8.82 5.82 1.66
C ASP A 510 -8.34 6.21 0.25
N LEU A 511 -8.28 7.51 -0.11
CA LEU A 511 -7.84 7.96 -1.42
C LEU A 511 -6.33 7.76 -1.62
N LYS A 512 -5.51 8.19 -0.66
CA LYS A 512 -4.05 8.03 -0.76
C LYS A 512 -3.66 6.55 -0.64
N THR A 513 -4.30 5.81 0.25
CA THR A 513 -4.10 4.36 0.37
C THR A 513 -4.55 3.62 -0.88
N LYS A 514 -5.76 3.89 -1.43
CA LYS A 514 -6.25 3.29 -2.68
C LYS A 514 -5.43 3.66 -3.91
N LEU A 515 -5.00 4.93 -4.03
CA LEU A 515 -4.14 5.37 -5.13
C LEU A 515 -2.73 4.82 -5.01
N SER A 516 -2.24 4.59 -3.79
CA SER A 516 -0.94 3.95 -3.59
C SER A 516 -1.00 2.44 -3.73
N GLY A 517 -2.16 1.82 -3.49
CA GLY A 517 -2.36 0.37 -3.43
C GLY A 517 -1.63 -0.34 -2.29
N ARG A 518 -0.68 0.31 -1.61
CA ARG A 518 0.25 -0.37 -0.72
C ARG A 518 -0.43 -0.83 0.57
N PRO A 519 -0.24 -2.10 0.99
CA PRO A 519 -0.57 -2.50 2.35
C PRO A 519 0.22 -1.63 3.35
N PRO A 520 -0.27 -1.44 4.59
CA PRO A 520 0.47 -0.71 5.60
C PRO A 520 1.76 -1.47 5.94
N ILE A 521 2.86 -1.07 5.32
CA ILE A 521 4.21 -1.49 5.71
C ILE A 521 4.60 -0.61 6.90
N TRP A 522 5.06 -1.24 7.96
CA TRP A 522 5.66 -0.53 9.08
C TRP A 522 7.14 -0.85 9.14
N MET A 523 7.96 0.19 9.27
CA MET A 523 9.40 0.10 9.34
C MET A 523 9.94 1.16 10.29
N GLU A 524 10.84 0.73 11.17
CA GLU A 524 11.61 1.58 12.06
C GLU A 524 13.10 1.33 11.79
N VAL A 525 13.83 2.39 11.45
CA VAL A 525 15.29 2.38 11.34
C VAL A 525 15.85 3.21 12.49
N THR A 526 16.70 2.59 13.30
CA THR A 526 17.33 3.24 14.47
C THR A 526 18.83 3.36 14.26
N LYS A 527 19.40 4.47 14.72
CA LYS A 527 20.84 4.63 14.84
C LYS A 527 21.24 4.31 16.28
N SER A 528 22.15 3.37 16.46
CA SER A 528 22.74 3.07 17.76
C SER A 528 23.75 4.16 18.11
N ASP A 529 23.52 4.86 19.22
CA ASP A 529 24.44 5.89 19.74
C ASP A 529 25.72 5.30 20.37
N LYS A 530 25.90 3.98 20.32
CA LYS A 530 27.08 3.30 20.86
C LYS A 530 28.10 3.06 19.74
N SER A 531 29.08 3.98 19.63
CA SER A 531 30.39 3.72 19.02
C SER A 531 31.41 3.39 20.09
#